data_AF-A0A356CH09-F1
#
_entry.id   AF-A0A356CH09-F1
#
_cell.length_a   1.000
_cell.length_b   1.000
_cell.length_c   1.000
_cell.angle_alpha   90.00
_cell.angle_beta   90.00
_cell.angle_gamma   90.00
#
_symmetry.space_group_name_H-M   'P 1'
#
loop_
_entity.id
_entity.type
_entity.pdbx_description
1 polymer ?
#
loop_
_entity_poly.entity_id
_entity_poly.type
_entity_poly.pdbx_seq_one_letter_code
_entity_poly.pdbx_strand_id
1 'polypeptide(L)'
;MASISTHKFPIDLFPDTLNVEEGRINIITRDFFFSSQVHSVDIKNIANVFINMAPFFAQLVIVSKTFTENEIRLKYLWKEQAIEIRRIIEGLRIFLNEGIDTSVYTKRELITKLKELSNTEIVT
;
A
#
# COMPACT_ATOMS: atom_id res chain seq x y z
N MET A 1 -0.23 -8.74 6.79
CA MET A 1 -0.30 -9.60 5.59
C MET A 1 0.83 -9.35 4.59
N ALA A 2 1.13 -8.12 4.20
CA ALA A 2 2.28 -7.79 3.34
C ALA A 2 3.05 -6.59 3.92
N SER A 3 4.34 -6.48 3.63
CA SER A 3 5.20 -5.36 4.05
C SER A 3 6.14 -5.01 2.91
N ILE A 4 6.22 -3.72 2.56
CA ILE A 4 7.16 -3.21 1.57
C ILE A 4 7.91 -2.00 2.13
N SER A 5 9.10 -1.76 1.58
CA SER A 5 9.93 -0.63 1.95
C SER A 5 10.34 0.16 0.70
N THR A 6 10.57 1.46 0.85
CA THR A 6 11.13 2.32 -0.19
C THR A 6 12.63 2.07 -0.37
N HIS A 7 13.17 2.48 -1.52
CA HIS A 7 14.59 2.31 -1.87
C HIS A 7 15.17 3.65 -2.37
N LYS A 8 15.76 4.43 -1.49
CA LYS A 8 16.40 5.72 -1.82
C LYS A 8 17.85 5.49 -2.29
N PHE A 9 18.09 5.47 -3.60
CA PHE A 9 19.44 5.37 -4.16
C PHE A 9 20.19 6.73 -4.08
N PRO A 10 21.51 6.78 -3.80
CA PRO A 10 22.46 5.69 -3.56
C PRO A 10 22.65 5.26 -2.09
N ILE A 11 22.07 5.98 -1.13
CA ILE A 11 22.20 5.71 0.31
C ILE A 11 20.81 5.76 0.93
N ASP A 12 20.28 4.59 1.32
CA ASP A 12 18.98 4.46 1.98
C ASP A 12 19.16 4.12 3.47
N LEU A 13 19.51 5.12 4.28
CA LEU A 13 19.72 4.92 5.72
C LEU A 13 18.40 4.78 6.49
N PHE A 14 17.29 5.26 5.92
CA PHE A 14 15.99 5.34 6.58
C PHE A 14 14.86 5.12 5.56
N PRO A 15 14.66 3.86 5.13
CA PRO A 15 13.60 3.54 4.19
C PRO A 15 12.24 3.75 4.86
N ASP A 16 11.25 4.28 4.14
CA ASP A 16 9.86 4.30 4.61
C ASP A 16 9.26 2.90 4.43
N THR A 17 8.36 2.49 5.31
CA THR A 17 7.74 1.15 5.27
C THR A 17 6.22 1.26 5.20
N LEU A 18 5.60 0.39 4.40
CA LEU A 18 4.15 0.21 4.37
C LEU A 18 3.82 -1.22 4.79
N ASN A 19 3.06 -1.34 5.88
CA ASN A 19 2.53 -2.61 6.37
C ASN A 19 1.03 -2.67 6.08
N VAL A 20 0.61 -3.73 5.37
CA VAL A 20 -0.80 -3.96 5.06
C VAL A 20 -1.31 -5.11 5.91
N GLU A 21 -2.31 -4.79 6.73
CA GLU A 21 -3.13 -5.71 7.52
C GLU A 21 -4.53 -5.80 6.88
N GLU A 22 -5.35 -6.76 7.30
CA GLU A 22 -6.67 -6.99 6.71
C GLU A 22 -7.63 -5.81 6.90
N GLY A 23 -7.58 -5.15 8.07
CA GLY A 23 -8.46 -4.03 8.39
C GLY A 23 -7.86 -2.63 8.21
N ARG A 24 -6.52 -2.53 8.12
CA ARG A 24 -5.82 -1.23 8.10
C ARG A 24 -4.47 -1.32 7.39
N ILE A 25 -3.98 -0.17 6.98
CA ILE A 25 -2.60 0.03 6.54
C ILE A 25 -1.85 0.89 7.55
N ASN A 26 -0.58 0.59 7.75
CA ASN A 26 0.33 1.36 8.59
C ASN A 26 1.50 1.83 7.74
N ILE A 27 1.63 3.15 7.57
CA ILE A 27 2.75 3.79 6.90
C ILE A 27 3.71 4.28 7.97
N ILE A 28 4.97 3.89 7.88
CA ILE A 28 6.04 4.31 8.77
C ILE A 28 6.98 5.18 7.94
N THR A 29 6.88 6.50 8.10
CA THR A 29 7.81 7.46 7.49
C THR A 29 8.97 7.71 8.45
N ARG A 30 10.20 7.68 7.94
CA ARG A 30 11.40 7.89 8.73
C ARG A 30 12.13 9.12 8.21
N ASP A 31 12.27 10.11 9.08
CA ASP A 31 12.95 11.37 8.81
C ASP A 31 14.35 11.40 9.44
N PHE A 32 15.11 12.44 9.12
CA PHE A 32 16.45 12.65 9.67
C PHE A 32 16.44 12.66 11.22
N PHE A 33 17.57 12.30 11.84
CA PHE A 33 17.74 12.18 13.30
C PHE A 33 16.94 11.05 13.99
N PHE A 34 16.77 9.89 13.35
CA PHE A 34 16.08 8.72 13.93
C PHE A 34 14.61 8.98 14.32
N SER A 35 14.00 10.04 13.81
CA SER A 35 12.59 10.29 14.02
C SER A 35 11.76 9.39 13.09
N SER A 36 10.66 8.87 13.60
CA SER A 36 9.70 8.11 12.79
C SER A 36 8.28 8.51 13.13
N GLN A 37 7.44 8.53 12.12
CA GLN A 37 6.02 8.82 12.23
C GLN A 37 5.25 7.62 11.69
N VAL A 38 4.24 7.18 12.45
CA VAL A 38 3.37 6.07 12.06
C VAL A 38 1.99 6.62 11.77
N HIS A 39 1.56 6.46 10.54
CA HIS A 39 0.24 6.82 10.06
C HIS A 39 -0.58 5.56 9.80
N SER A 40 -1.66 5.38 10.55
CA SER A 40 -2.58 4.26 10.38
C SER A 40 -3.85 4.72 9.67
N VAL A 41 -4.22 4.03 8.59
CA VAL A 41 -5.46 4.30 7.85
C VAL A 41 -6.25 3.01 7.74
N ASP A 42 -7.49 3.01 8.21
CA ASP A 42 -8.39 1.87 8.04
C ASP A 42 -8.71 1.67 6.56
N ILE A 43 -8.76 0.41 6.08
CA ILE A 43 -9.11 0.08 4.69
C ILE A 43 -10.46 0.70 4.30
N LYS A 44 -11.43 0.73 5.22
CA LYS A 44 -12.75 1.34 5.04
C LYS A 44 -12.72 2.84 4.70
N ASN A 45 -11.67 3.52 5.15
CA ASN A 45 -11.49 4.96 4.98
C ASN A 45 -10.66 5.30 3.74
N ILE A 46 -10.12 4.31 3.02
CA ILE A 46 -9.38 4.54 1.78
C ILE A 46 -10.36 4.87 0.65
N ALA A 47 -10.28 6.09 0.14
CA ALA A 47 -11.08 6.59 -0.98
C ALA A 47 -10.57 6.08 -2.33
N ASN A 48 -9.26 6.03 -2.52
CA ASN A 48 -8.62 5.59 -3.76
C ASN A 48 -7.19 5.16 -3.51
N VAL A 49 -6.66 4.23 -4.32
CA VAL A 49 -5.22 3.94 -4.37
C VAL A 49 -4.73 3.79 -5.81
N PHE A 50 -3.70 4.54 -6.16
CA PHE A 50 -3.11 4.52 -7.50
C PHE A 50 -1.59 4.55 -7.43
N ILE A 51 -0.97 4.17 -8.55
CA ILE A 51 0.47 4.19 -8.70
C ILE A 51 0.87 5.12 -9.83
N ASN A 52 1.95 5.86 -9.63
CA ASN A 52 2.61 6.63 -10.69
C ASN A 52 3.89 5.88 -11.07
N MET A 53 4.02 5.53 -12.34
CA MET A 53 5.19 4.82 -12.87
C MET A 53 6.21 5.84 -13.36
N ALA A 54 7.45 5.73 -12.89
CA ALA A 54 8.60 6.49 -13.39
C ALA A 54 9.62 5.50 -14.02
N PRO A 55 10.65 5.96 -14.76
CA PRO A 55 11.57 5.05 -15.47
C PRO A 55 12.18 3.94 -14.61
N PHE A 56 12.62 4.26 -13.38
CA PHE A 56 13.31 3.31 -12.48
C PHE A 56 12.46 2.84 -11.29
N PHE A 57 11.57 3.70 -10.82
CA PHE A 57 10.78 3.46 -9.60
C PHE A 57 9.32 3.77 -9.85
N ALA A 58 8.49 3.39 -8.90
CA ALA A 58 7.10 3.78 -8.82
C ALA A 58 6.84 4.56 -7.52
N GLN A 59 5.73 5.28 -7.53
CA GLN A 59 5.17 5.92 -6.36
C GLN A 59 3.78 5.35 -6.11
N LEU A 60 3.50 4.96 -4.87
CA LEU A 60 2.16 4.60 -4.42
C LEU A 60 1.50 5.84 -3.78
N VAL A 61 0.27 6.13 -4.20
CA VAL A 61 -0.54 7.21 -3.65
C VAL A 61 -1.84 6.64 -3.07
N ILE A 62 -2.08 6.90 -1.80
CA ILE A 62 -3.27 6.45 -1.06
C ILE A 62 -4.06 7.69 -0.65
N VAL A 63 -5.32 7.77 -1.09
CA VAL A 63 -6.22 8.86 -0.77
C VAL A 63 -7.16 8.42 0.35
N SER A 64 -7.16 9.14 1.47
CA SER A 64 -8.04 8.87 2.62
C SER A 64 -9.25 9.79 2.61
N LYS A 65 -10.41 9.29 3.07
CA LYS A 65 -11.64 10.09 3.24
C LYS A 65 -11.61 10.99 4.48
N THR A 66 -10.75 10.68 5.46
CA THR A 66 -10.85 11.22 6.83
C THR A 66 -9.72 12.18 7.22
N PHE A 67 -8.72 12.39 6.37
CA PHE A 67 -7.49 13.07 6.74
C PHE A 67 -7.42 14.47 6.11
N THR A 68 -7.00 15.48 6.88
CA THR A 68 -6.86 16.88 6.42
C THR A 68 -5.82 17.02 5.31
N GLU A 69 -4.78 16.19 5.34
CA GLU A 69 -3.91 15.92 4.19
C GLU A 69 -4.44 14.69 3.46
N ASN A 70 -5.22 14.93 2.40
CA ASN A 70 -6.01 13.89 1.73
C ASN A 70 -5.20 12.75 1.07
N GLU A 71 -3.87 12.85 1.01
CA GLU A 71 -3.03 11.93 0.23
C GLU A 71 -1.74 11.54 0.96
N ILE A 72 -1.52 10.24 1.10
CA ILE A 72 -0.27 9.65 1.57
C ILE A 72 0.51 9.14 0.37
N ARG A 73 1.77 9.55 0.24
CA ARG A 73 2.61 9.25 -0.94
C ARG A 73 3.88 8.51 -0.53
N LEU A 74 4.02 7.25 -0.95
CA LEU A 74 5.27 6.49 -0.82
C LEU A 74 6.03 6.53 -2.14
N LYS A 75 7.20 7.14 -2.15
CA LYS A 75 8.07 7.29 -3.33
C LYS A 75 9.15 6.20 -3.36
N TYR A 76 9.78 6.01 -4.51
CA TYR A 76 10.94 5.13 -4.67
C TYR A 76 10.65 3.65 -4.36
N LEU A 77 9.47 3.16 -4.72
CA LEU A 77 9.16 1.75 -4.67
C LEU A 77 9.67 1.06 -5.94
N TRP A 78 10.11 -0.20 -5.83
CA TRP A 78 10.24 -1.02 -7.03
C TRP A 78 8.86 -1.13 -7.71
N LYS A 79 8.84 -1.12 -9.04
CA LYS A 79 7.59 -1.10 -9.81
C LYS A 79 6.70 -2.29 -9.44
N GLU A 80 7.30 -3.46 -9.32
CA GLU A 80 6.62 -4.71 -8.97
C GLU A 80 6.01 -4.63 -7.57
N GLN A 81 6.72 -4.04 -6.60
CA GLN A 81 6.22 -3.85 -5.24
C GLN A 81 5.04 -2.89 -5.20
N ALA A 82 5.11 -1.78 -5.94
CA ALA A 82 4.02 -0.81 -6.03
C ALA A 82 2.77 -1.42 -6.69
N ILE A 83 2.95 -2.19 -7.75
CA ILE A 83 1.86 -2.94 -8.42
C ILE A 83 1.23 -3.94 -7.45
N GLU A 84 2.07 -4.75 -6.80
CA GLU A 84 1.62 -5.81 -5.90
C GLU A 84 0.79 -5.25 -4.74
N ILE A 85 1.30 -4.20 -4.09
CA ILE A 85 0.65 -3.63 -2.92
C ILE A 85 -0.63 -2.89 -3.30
N ARG A 86 -0.67 -2.22 -4.47
CA ARG A 86 -1.88 -1.59 -4.98
C ARG A 86 -2.98 -2.64 -5.16
N ARG A 87 -2.65 -3.78 -5.79
CA ARG A 87 -3.62 -4.87 -5.99
C ARG A 87 -4.16 -5.42 -4.67
N ILE A 88 -3.29 -5.61 -3.68
CA ILE A 88 -3.70 -6.09 -2.36
C ILE A 88 -4.64 -5.09 -1.68
N ILE A 89 -4.29 -3.80 -1.66
CA ILE A 89 -5.12 -2.76 -1.01
C ILE A 89 -6.47 -2.63 -1.72
N GLU A 90 -6.50 -2.62 -3.05
CA GLU A 90 -7.77 -2.58 -3.80
C GLU A 90 -8.63 -3.82 -3.56
N GLY A 91 -8.02 -5.02 -3.59
CA GLY A 91 -8.72 -6.25 -3.27
C GLY A 91 -9.35 -6.23 -1.88
N LEU A 92 -8.64 -5.69 -0.87
CA LEU A 92 -9.16 -5.59 0.50
C LEU A 92 -10.33 -4.63 0.58
N ARG A 93 -10.30 -3.53 -0.18
CA ARG A 93 -11.42 -2.59 -0.29
C ARG A 93 -12.65 -3.25 -0.91
N ILE A 94 -12.46 -4.04 -1.96
CA ILE A 94 -13.55 -4.80 -2.61
C ILE A 94 -14.16 -5.80 -1.62
N PHE A 95 -13.32 -6.63 -0.99
CA PHE A 95 -13.78 -7.61 0.01
C PHE A 95 -14.58 -6.97 1.13
N LEU A 96 -14.09 -5.85 1.67
CA LEU A 96 -14.79 -5.12 2.72
C LEU A 96 -16.14 -4.57 2.24
N ASN A 97 -16.19 -4.00 1.03
CA ASN A 97 -17.44 -3.46 0.46
C ASN A 97 -18.47 -4.56 0.17
N GLU A 98 -18.03 -5.76 -0.20
CA GLU A 98 -18.87 -6.92 -0.46
C GLU A 98 -19.21 -7.73 0.81
N GLY A 99 -18.65 -7.36 1.97
CA GLY A 99 -18.87 -8.07 3.22
C GLY A 99 -18.24 -9.47 3.26
N ILE A 100 -17.18 -9.69 2.49
CA ILE A 100 -16.45 -10.97 2.45
C ILE A 100 -15.59 -11.09 3.70
N ASP A 101 -15.80 -12.16 4.45
CA ASP A 101 -14.98 -12.50 5.62
C ASP A 101 -13.59 -12.98 5.19
N THR A 102 -12.55 -12.27 5.63
CA THR A 102 -11.16 -12.60 5.33
C THR A 102 -10.60 -13.73 6.18
N SER A 103 -11.20 -14.00 7.34
CA SER A 103 -10.71 -14.97 8.32
C SER A 103 -10.78 -16.42 7.86
N VAL A 104 -11.60 -16.70 6.85
CA VAL A 104 -11.78 -18.04 6.26
C VAL A 104 -10.62 -18.45 5.33
N TYR A 105 -9.74 -17.51 4.98
CA TYR A 105 -8.65 -17.74 4.06
C TYR A 105 -7.32 -17.85 4.80
N THR A 106 -6.45 -18.76 4.35
CA THR A 106 -5.05 -18.69 4.77
C THR A 106 -4.39 -17.44 4.20
N LYS A 107 -3.32 -16.96 4.84
CA LYS A 107 -2.57 -15.77 4.38
C LYS A 107 -2.22 -15.84 2.89
N ARG A 108 -1.79 -17.00 2.40
CA ARG A 108 -1.38 -17.19 1.00
C ARG A 108 -2.58 -17.13 0.06
N GLU A 109 -3.66 -17.83 0.39
CA GLU A 109 -4.90 -17.83 -0.42
C GLU A 109 -5.52 -16.45 -0.49
N LEU A 110 -5.54 -15.73 0.63
CA LEU A 110 -6.06 -14.37 0.70
C LEU A 110 -5.25 -13.45 -0.21
N ILE A 111 -3.91 -13.46 -0.13
CA ILE A 111 -3.07 -12.64 -1.03
C ILE A 111 -3.34 -12.95 -2.50
N THR A 112 -3.48 -14.23 -2.87
CA THR A 112 -3.79 -14.63 -4.25
C THR A 112 -5.15 -14.07 -4.69
N LYS A 113 -6.21 -14.29 -3.90
CA LYS A 113 -7.56 -13.79 -4.21
C LYS A 113 -7.61 -12.28 -4.34
N LEU A 114 -6.97 -11.55 -3.42
CA LEU A 114 -6.93 -10.08 -3.45
C LEU A 114 -6.27 -9.57 -4.73
N LYS A 115 -5.20 -10.25 -5.21
CA LYS A 115 -4.52 -9.88 -6.44
C LYS A 115 -5.34 -10.17 -7.69
N GLU A 116 -6.08 -11.28 -7.72
CA GLU A 116 -6.95 -11.68 -8.83
C GLU A 116 -8.10 -10.70 -9.07
N LEU A 117 -8.65 -10.10 -8.01
CA LEU A 117 -9.71 -9.11 -8.13
C LEU A 117 -9.26 -7.81 -8.80
N SER A 118 -7.97 -7.47 -8.67
CA SER A 118 -7.40 -6.22 -9.17
C SER A 118 -6.57 -6.45 -10.44
N ASN A 119 -7.20 -7.00 -11.48
CA ASN A 119 -6.59 -7.27 -12.79
C ASN A 119 -6.55 -6.05 -13.73
N THR A 120 -6.67 -4.82 -13.22
CA THR A 120 -6.54 -3.61 -14.05
C THR A 120 -5.19 -3.61 -14.78
N GLU A 121 -5.22 -3.39 -16.09
CA GLU A 121 -4.00 -3.21 -16.88
C GLU A 121 -3.20 -2.00 -16.37
N ILE A 122 -1.88 -2.17 -16.27
CA ILE A 122 -0.97 -1.14 -15.78
C ILE A 122 -0.09 -0.74 -16.94
N VAL A 123 -0.32 0.48 -17.44
CA VAL A 123 0.52 1.07 -18.47
C VAL A 123 1.86 1.45 -17.81
N THR A 124 2.95 0.92 -18.36
CA THR A 124 4.30 1.02 -17.78
C THR A 124 5.14 2.06 -18.51
#